data_AF-A0A7J6R0A6-F1
#
_entry.id   AF-A0A7J6R0A6-F1
#
_cell.length_a   1.000
_cell.length_b   1.000
_cell.length_c   1.000
_cell.angle_alpha   90.00
_cell.angle_beta   90.00
_cell.angle_gamma   90.00
#
_symmetry.space_group_name_H-M   'P 1'
#
loop_
_entity.id
_entity.type
_entity.pdbx_description
1 polymer ?
#
loop_
_entity_poly.entity_id
_entity_poly.type
_entity_poly.pdbx_seq_one_letter_code
_entity_poly.pdbx_strand_id
1 'polypeptide(L)'
;MASTDPPGSSQEKAETGNISVAVRIRSWLGSPEPDPCILREGENSISIRPSSRSSAKSFTVDYVFDSSDLSDSASATQAALYSEIGTKILRNSLQGFNGCLFAYGQT
;
A
#
# COMPACT_ATOMS: atom_id res chain seq x y z
N MET A 1 9.79 -44.74 -22.28
CA MET A 1 10.33 -44.56 -20.92
C MET A 1 11.12 -43.26 -20.95
N ALA A 2 10.46 -42.11 -20.85
CA ALA A 2 10.01 -41.47 -19.62
C ALA A 2 11.17 -40.83 -18.85
N SER A 3 11.40 -39.54 -19.10
CA SER A 3 11.93 -38.57 -18.14
C SER A 3 11.36 -37.21 -18.50
N THR A 4 10.14 -36.94 -18.03
CA THR A 4 9.63 -35.58 -17.87
C THR A 4 10.11 -35.11 -16.52
N ASP A 5 11.03 -34.16 -16.50
CA ASP A 5 11.41 -33.46 -15.28
C ASP A 5 10.18 -32.72 -14.72
N PRO A 6 9.92 -32.80 -13.40
CA PRO A 6 8.85 -32.02 -12.79
C PRO A 6 9.25 -30.54 -12.72
N PRO A 7 8.34 -29.60 -13.04
CA PRO A 7 8.61 -28.18 -12.88
C PRO A 7 8.82 -27.86 -11.39
N GLY A 8 9.93 -27.18 -11.10
CA GLY A 8 10.31 -26.75 -9.77
C GLY A 8 9.16 -26.00 -9.09
N SER A 9 8.67 -26.58 -7.99
CA SER A 9 7.83 -25.89 -7.04
C SER A 9 8.66 -24.78 -6.40
N SER A 10 8.48 -23.56 -6.93
CA SER A 10 8.86 -22.35 -6.22
C SER A 10 8.05 -22.35 -4.94
N GLN A 11 8.67 -22.76 -3.83
CA GLN A 11 8.07 -22.71 -2.51
C GLN A 11 7.82 -21.24 -2.19
N GLU A 12 6.56 -20.84 -2.29
CA GLU A 12 6.08 -19.55 -1.80
C GLU A 12 6.25 -19.56 -0.29
N LYS A 13 7.35 -18.93 0.16
CA LYS A 13 7.74 -18.87 1.55
C LYS A 13 6.62 -18.14 2.31
N ALA A 14 5.92 -18.85 3.20
CA ALA A 14 4.89 -18.26 4.05
C ALA A 14 5.50 -17.08 4.81
N GLU A 15 5.05 -15.86 4.46
CA GLU A 15 5.45 -14.65 5.16
C GLU A 15 4.90 -14.71 6.59
N THR A 16 5.82 -14.73 7.56
CA THR A 16 5.55 -14.68 8.99
C THR A 16 4.65 -13.49 9.32
N GLY A 17 3.57 -13.73 10.07
CA GLY A 17 2.40 -12.85 10.27
C GLY A 17 2.64 -11.58 11.10
N ASN A 18 3.50 -10.68 10.61
CA ASN A 18 3.52 -9.30 11.09
C ASN A 18 2.34 -8.54 10.49
N ILE A 19 1.81 -7.57 11.24
CA ILE A 19 0.77 -6.67 10.74
C ILE A 19 1.40 -5.77 9.67
N SER A 20 0.96 -5.90 8.43
CA SER A 20 1.35 -5.00 7.35
C SER A 20 0.51 -3.73 7.39
N VAL A 21 1.16 -2.57 7.32
CA VAL A 21 0.53 -1.25 7.33
C VAL A 21 0.71 -0.57 5.98
N ALA A 22 -0.41 -0.24 5.34
CA ALA A 22 -0.44 0.51 4.10
C ALA A 22 -1.16 1.85 4.30
N VAL A 23 -0.56 2.93 3.80
CA VAL A 23 -1.18 4.25 3.78
C VAL A 23 -1.54 4.62 2.35
N ARG A 24 -2.76 5.10 2.15
CA ARG A 24 -3.20 5.66 0.87
C ARG A 24 -3.53 7.14 1.00
N ILE A 25 -2.85 7.96 0.22
CA ILE A 25 -3.08 9.40 0.11
C ILE A 25 -4.09 9.61 -1.03
N ARG A 26 -5.17 10.35 -0.79
CA ARG A 26 -6.18 10.67 -1.81
C ARG A 26 -5.95 12.08 -2.38
N SER A 27 -6.31 12.31 -3.64
CA SER A 27 -6.41 13.67 -4.19
C SER A 27 -7.35 14.54 -3.37
N TRP A 28 -7.00 15.82 -3.29
CA TRP A 28 -7.85 16.85 -2.73
C TRP A 28 -9.18 16.95 -3.51
N LEU A 29 -10.30 17.07 -2.81
CA LEU A 29 -11.63 17.17 -3.42
C LEU A 29 -12.11 18.63 -3.60
N GLY A 30 -11.38 19.61 -3.04
CA GLY A 30 -11.76 21.03 -3.05
C GLY A 30 -11.03 21.88 -4.10
N SER A 31 -11.19 23.21 -3.98
CA SER A 31 -10.64 24.24 -4.88
C SER A 31 -9.11 24.16 -5.07
N PRO A 32 -8.53 24.65 -6.20
CA PRO A 32 -7.23 24.25 -6.75
C PRO A 32 -5.97 24.67 -6.01
N GLU A 33 -6.06 25.36 -4.88
CA GLU A 33 -4.88 25.65 -4.04
C GLU A 33 -5.00 25.02 -2.65
N PRO A 34 -4.92 23.68 -2.54
CA PRO A 34 -4.64 23.05 -1.28
C PRO A 34 -3.13 23.05 -1.04
N ASP A 35 -2.70 23.60 0.09
CA ASP A 35 -1.38 23.26 0.62
C ASP A 35 -1.42 21.78 1.05
N PRO A 36 -0.68 20.86 0.40
CA PRO A 36 -0.75 19.45 0.74
C PRO A 36 -0.20 19.21 2.15
N CYS A 37 -1.10 18.83 3.06
CA CYS A 37 -0.79 18.51 4.45
C CYS A 37 -0.10 17.14 4.60
N ILE A 38 -0.20 16.27 3.59
CA ILE A 38 0.47 14.97 3.55
C ILE A 38 1.30 14.91 2.27
N LEU A 39 2.57 14.60 2.43
CA LEU A 39 3.53 14.46 1.33
C LEU A 39 4.15 13.07 1.37
N ARG A 40 4.42 12.52 0.19
CA ARG A 40 5.27 11.35 0.02
C ARG A 40 6.73 11.81 -0.06
N GLU A 41 7.58 11.37 0.87
CA GLU A 41 9.01 11.70 0.87
C GLU A 41 9.88 10.60 0.21
N GLY A 42 9.34 9.39 0.05
CA GLY A 42 10.02 8.27 -0.59
C GLY A 42 9.07 7.12 -0.93
N GLU A 43 9.61 5.94 -1.22
CA GLU A 43 8.79 4.79 -1.64
C GLU A 43 7.81 4.35 -0.53
N ASN A 44 8.29 4.36 0.72
CA ASN A 44 7.63 3.82 1.92
C ASN A 44 7.52 4.85 3.06
N SER A 45 7.76 6.13 2.77
CA SER A 45 7.81 7.20 3.76
C SER A 45 6.83 8.32 3.43
N ILE A 46 6.06 8.73 4.43
CA ILE A 46 5.12 9.86 4.38
C ILE A 46 5.52 10.93 5.39
N SER A 47 5.15 12.17 5.10
CA SER A 47 5.40 13.32 5.97
C SER A 47 4.13 14.15 6.11
N ILE A 48 3.73 14.38 7.35
CA ILE A 48 2.53 15.15 7.69
C ILE A 48 3.00 16.53 8.15
N ARG A 49 2.56 17.57 7.43
CA ARG A 49 2.81 18.98 7.73
C ARG A 49 1.54 19.62 8.31
N PRO A 50 1.50 19.92 9.61
CA PRO A 50 0.39 20.67 10.20
C PRO A 50 0.40 22.12 9.71
N SER A 51 -0.78 22.71 9.48
CA SER A 51 -0.92 24.11 9.03
C SER A 51 -0.34 25.14 10.02
N SER A 52 -0.16 24.75 11.29
CA SER A 52 0.26 25.63 12.38
C SER A 52 1.75 25.49 12.74
N ARG A 53 2.68 25.98 11.88
CA ARG A 53 4.12 26.22 12.17
C ARG A 53 4.92 25.14 12.94
N SER A 54 4.41 23.92 13.07
CA SER A 54 5.10 22.85 13.78
C SER A 54 6.01 22.10 12.82
N SER A 55 7.04 21.44 13.36
CA SER A 55 7.87 20.52 12.58
C SER A 55 7.01 19.47 11.88
N ALA A 56 7.35 19.15 10.63
CA ALA A 56 6.78 18.01 9.92
C ALA A 56 7.03 16.72 10.70
N LYS A 57 6.08 15.79 10.65
CA LYS A 57 6.21 14.45 11.24
C LYS A 57 6.31 13.43 10.12
N SER A 58 7.46 12.77 10.01
CA SER A 58 7.68 11.70 9.04
C SER A 58 7.39 10.32 9.67
N PHE A 59 6.78 9.44 8.88
CA PHE A 59 6.44 8.08 9.24
C PHE A 59 6.90 7.13 8.13
N THR A 60 7.40 5.97 8.52
CA THR A 60 7.77 4.88 7.61
C THR A 60 6.79 3.73 7.80
N VAL A 61 6.25 3.24 6.69
CA VAL A 61 5.21 2.19 6.65
C VAL A 61 5.55 1.17 5.57
N ASP A 62 4.92 0.00 5.58
CA ASP A 62 5.24 -1.05 4.61
C ASP A 62 4.87 -0.67 3.18
N TYR A 63 3.80 0.11 2.99
CA TYR A 63 3.36 0.56 1.67
C TYR A 63 2.79 1.97 1.69
N VAL A 64 3.18 2.79 0.71
CA VAL A 64 2.60 4.12 0.47
C VAL A 64 2.00 4.17 -0.93
N PHE A 65 0.69 4.33 -0.97
CA PHE A 65 -0.10 4.46 -2.18
C PHE A 65 -0.48 5.93 -2.36
N ASP A 66 0.18 6.61 -3.28
CA ASP A 66 -0.10 8.01 -3.57
C ASP A 66 -1.09 8.12 -4.73
N SER A 67 -2.34 8.46 -4.42
CA SER A 67 -3.37 8.80 -5.39
C SER A 67 -3.59 10.32 -5.45
N SER A 68 -2.63 11.16 -5.04
CA SER A 68 -2.78 12.62 -5.00
C SER A 68 -2.73 13.26 -6.38
N ASP A 69 -1.84 12.79 -7.24
CA ASP A 69 -1.73 13.22 -8.63
C ASP A 69 -2.34 12.17 -9.57
N LEU A 70 -3.39 12.55 -10.28
CA LEU A 70 -4.02 11.71 -11.31
C LEU A 70 -3.32 11.83 -12.67
N SER A 71 -2.40 12.79 -12.82
CA SER A 71 -1.63 13.00 -14.04
C SER A 71 -0.32 12.21 -14.06
N ASP A 72 0.16 11.78 -12.90
CA ASP A 72 1.37 10.98 -12.80
C ASP A 72 1.08 9.50 -13.09
N SER A 73 1.90 8.90 -13.94
CA SER A 73 1.87 7.46 -14.24
C SER A 73 2.11 6.58 -13.02
N ALA A 74 2.64 7.16 -11.93
CA ALA A 74 2.84 6.52 -10.63
C ALA A 74 1.61 6.57 -9.71
N SER A 75 0.47 7.12 -10.16
CA SER A 75 -0.74 7.22 -9.36
C SER A 75 -1.21 5.84 -8.90
N ALA A 76 -1.37 5.68 -7.59
CA ALA A 76 -1.80 4.42 -7.00
C ALA A 76 -3.26 4.12 -7.38
N THR A 77 -3.44 3.21 -8.33
CA THR A 77 -4.76 2.75 -8.78
C THR A 77 -5.35 1.70 -7.82
N GLN A 78 -6.67 1.51 -7.90
CA GLN A 78 -7.35 0.39 -7.20
C GLN A 78 -6.74 -0.97 -7.58
N ALA A 79 -6.35 -1.14 -8.85
CA ALA A 79 -5.76 -2.37 -9.33
C ALA A 79 -4.39 -2.62 -8.68
N ALA A 80 -3.55 -1.59 -8.53
CA ALA A 80 -2.27 -1.69 -7.85
C ALA A 80 -2.43 -2.09 -6.37
N LEU A 81 -3.35 -1.43 -5.66
CA LEU A 81 -3.70 -1.78 -4.27
C LEU A 81 -4.16 -3.23 -4.12
N TYR A 82 -5.04 -3.69 -5.01
CA TYR A 82 -5.51 -5.06 -5.01
C TYR A 82 -4.38 -6.05 -5.33
N SER A 83 -3.55 -5.74 -6.32
CA SER A 83 -2.41 -6.59 -6.69
C SER A 83 -1.45 -6.77 -5.52
N GLU A 84 -1.14 -5.71 -4.78
CA GLU A 84 -0.14 -5.73 -3.72
C GLU A 84 -0.68 -6.31 -2.39
N ILE A 85 -1.87 -5.87 -1.96
CA ILE A 85 -2.44 -6.26 -0.66
C ILE A 85 -3.51 -7.35 -0.83
N GLY A 86 -4.43 -7.14 -1.78
CA GLY A 86 -5.59 -8.02 -1.98
C GLY A 86 -5.21 -9.44 -2.37
N THR A 87 -4.23 -9.61 -3.27
CA THR A 87 -3.81 -10.94 -3.72
C THR A 87 -3.14 -11.76 -2.61
N LYS A 88 -2.42 -11.12 -1.70
CA LYS A 88 -1.78 -11.77 -0.54
C LYS A 88 -2.84 -12.30 0.42
N ILE A 89 -3.82 -11.47 0.77
CA ILE A 89 -4.94 -11.88 1.62
C ILE A 89 -5.74 -13.01 0.97
N LEU A 90 -6.00 -12.92 -0.35
CA LEU A 90 -6.71 -13.94 -1.09
C LEU A 90 -5.94 -15.27 -1.12
N ARG A 91 -4.64 -15.26 -1.41
CA ARG A 91 -3.81 -16.48 -1.36
C ARG A 91 -3.81 -17.11 0.02
N ASN A 92 -3.67 -16.31 1.06
CA ASN A 92 -3.71 -16.79 2.44
C ASN A 92 -5.05 -17.47 2.75
N SER A 93 -6.16 -16.86 2.30
CA SER A 93 -7.49 -17.46 2.44
C SER A 93 -7.62 -18.80 1.69
N LEU A 94 -7.02 -18.94 0.50
CA LEU A 94 -7.02 -20.19 -0.26
C LEU A 94 -6.16 -21.29 0.38
N GLN A 95 -5.12 -20.91 1.12
CA GLN A 95 -4.28 -21.83 1.89
C GLN A 95 -4.89 -22.22 3.25
N GLY A 96 -6.06 -21.68 3.59
CA GLY A 96 -6.76 -21.98 4.85
C GLY A 96 -6.39 -21.06 6.02
N PHE A 97 -5.71 -19.94 5.77
CA PHE A 97 -5.43 -18.92 6.78
C PHE A 97 -6.55 -17.88 6.86
N ASN A 98 -6.78 -17.34 8.06
CA ASN A 98 -7.66 -16.20 8.26
C ASN A 98 -6.91 -14.91 7.92
N GLY A 99 -7.42 -14.14 6.95
CA GLY A 99 -6.91 -12.81 6.61
C GLY A 99 -7.88 -11.72 7.05
N CYS A 100 -7.35 -10.55 7.43
CA CYS A 100 -8.16 -9.41 7.85
C CYS A 100 -7.59 -8.10 7.31
N LEU A 101 -8.45 -7.23 6.77
CA LEU A 101 -8.11 -5.91 6.25
C LEU A 101 -9.10 -4.88 6.77
N PHE A 102 -8.59 -3.78 7.33
CA PHE A 102 -9.38 -2.68 7.82
C PHE A 102 -8.90 -1.37 7.21
N ALA A 103 -9.82 -0.51 6.80
CA ALA A 103 -9.52 0.85 6.41
C ALA A 103 -9.70 1.77 7.63
N TYR A 104 -8.70 2.61 7.88
CA TYR A 104 -8.74 3.63 8.93
C TYR A 104 -8.42 4.99 8.34
N GLY A 105 -9.19 6.00 8.72
CA GLY A 105 -9.01 7.36 8.23
C GLY A 105 -10.08 8.30 8.78
N GLN A 106 -9.82 9.60 8.67
CA GLN A 106 -10.84 10.62 8.93
C GLN A 106 -11.99 10.49 7.93
N THR A 107 -13.21 10.83 8.38
CA THR A 107 -14.40 10.89 7.51
C THR A 107 -14.30 12.04 6.51
#